data_AF-A0A6M1YXU8-F1
#
_entry.id   AF-A0A6M1YXU8-F1
#
_cell.length_a   1.000
_cell.length_b   1.000
_cell.length_c   1.000
_cell.angle_alpha   90.00
_cell.angle_beta   90.00
_cell.angle_gamma   90.00
#
_symmetry.space_group_name_H-M   'P 1'
#
loop_
_entity.id
_entity.type
_entity.pdbx_description
1 polymer ?
#
loop_
_entity_poly.entity_id
_entity_poly.type
_entity_poly.pdbx_seq_one_letter_code
_entity_poly.pdbx_strand_id
1 'polypeptide(L)'
;NFGNLLLSALEKVTGSFERAVEEAGRILYIKGKVIPVTLNQVHLKMILKNSKMLDGEGEIYLSQEIYQGYKSIYLEPYPTVNPRVIDEIMNADLVVLGPGGFYTSLIPNLLVEGVTEALQKTLAKKVFVVNLMNRKGQFTTHKVSDRLIELVKFLGKDIFDYILVNKSKPSQELIQNYSEEGDLVENDINKDERVIAADLLGPLASVAKNDLIKRSLIRHDSKKLAKEIIAIVNNI
;
A
#
# COMPACT_ATOMS: atom_id res chain seq x y z
N ASN A 1 -7.58 13.87 -14.49
CA ASN A 1 -7.50 14.74 -13.29
C ASN A 1 -6.44 15.81 -13.57
N PHE A 2 -6.66 17.07 -13.14
CA PHE A 2 -5.72 18.19 -13.26
C PHE A 2 -4.30 17.86 -12.75
N GLY A 3 -4.18 17.11 -11.65
CA GLY A 3 -2.86 16.70 -11.12
C GLY A 3 -2.02 15.93 -12.13
N ASN A 4 -2.63 15.03 -12.90
CA ASN A 4 -1.92 14.27 -13.95
C ASN A 4 -1.52 15.17 -15.11
N LEU A 5 -2.37 16.15 -15.49
CA LEU A 5 -2.04 17.11 -16.54
C LEU A 5 -0.85 18.00 -16.11
N LEU A 6 -0.82 18.42 -14.85
CA LEU A 6 0.30 19.18 -14.28
C LEU A 6 1.60 18.36 -14.34
N LEU A 7 1.58 17.11 -13.86
CA LEU A 7 2.75 16.23 -13.90
C LEU A 7 3.24 15.97 -15.34
N SER A 8 2.35 15.65 -16.28
CA SER A 8 2.73 15.45 -17.68
C SER A 8 3.29 16.72 -18.33
N ALA A 9 2.81 17.90 -17.96
CA ALA A 9 3.36 19.16 -18.45
C ALA A 9 4.75 19.41 -17.88
N LEU A 10 4.95 19.21 -16.58
CA LEU A 10 6.25 19.34 -15.93
C LEU A 10 7.26 18.32 -16.48
N GLU A 11 6.85 17.09 -16.75
CA GLU A 11 7.68 16.06 -17.37
C GLU A 11 8.17 16.49 -18.76
N LYS A 12 7.29 17.06 -19.59
CA LYS A 12 7.66 17.60 -20.90
C LYS A 12 8.65 18.77 -20.80
N VAL A 13 8.49 19.65 -19.81
CA VAL A 13 9.35 20.82 -19.62
C VAL A 13 10.72 20.43 -19.06
N THR A 14 10.75 19.51 -18.09
CA THR A 14 11.99 19.09 -17.40
C THR A 14 12.74 18.00 -18.15
N GLY A 15 12.09 17.31 -19.09
CA GLY A 15 12.63 16.17 -19.82
C GLY A 15 12.87 14.94 -18.94
N SER A 16 12.27 14.88 -17.77
CA SER A 16 12.49 13.81 -16.78
C SER A 16 11.30 13.69 -15.83
N PHE A 17 10.71 12.50 -15.73
CA PHE A 17 9.62 12.23 -14.80
C PHE A 17 10.02 12.49 -13.35
N GLU A 18 11.24 12.13 -12.97
CA GLU A 18 11.76 12.38 -11.63
C GLU A 18 11.78 13.87 -11.29
N ARG A 19 12.36 14.69 -12.18
CA ARG A 19 12.38 16.14 -12.00
C ARG A 19 10.97 16.74 -11.99
N ALA A 20 10.05 16.20 -12.78
CA ALA A 20 8.66 16.63 -12.75
C ALA A 20 8.00 16.42 -11.38
N VAL A 21 8.25 15.27 -10.74
CA VAL A 21 7.75 14.98 -9.39
C VAL A 21 8.38 15.93 -8.36
N GLU A 22 9.67 16.22 -8.47
CA GLU A 22 10.35 17.18 -7.58
C GLU A 22 9.80 18.60 -7.72
N GLU A 23 9.64 19.09 -8.96
CA GLU A 23 9.09 20.42 -9.21
C GLU A 23 7.61 20.51 -8.78
N ALA A 24 6.82 19.46 -9.00
CA ALA A 24 5.45 19.39 -8.48
C ALA A 24 5.45 19.48 -6.94
N GLY A 25 6.36 18.77 -6.28
CA GLY A 25 6.55 18.84 -4.83
C GLY A 25 6.89 20.25 -4.34
N ARG A 26 7.76 20.97 -5.05
CA ARG A 26 8.11 22.37 -4.74
C ARG A 26 6.93 23.32 -4.92
N ILE A 27 6.22 23.22 -6.05
CA ILE A 27 5.04 24.06 -6.35
C ILE A 27 3.95 23.85 -5.29
N LEU A 28 3.78 22.61 -4.81
CA LEU A 28 2.79 22.24 -3.80
C LEU A 28 3.30 22.40 -2.35
N TYR A 29 4.53 22.89 -2.16
CA TYR A 29 5.16 23.09 -0.85
C TYR A 29 5.08 21.85 0.07
N ILE A 30 5.34 20.65 -0.47
CA ILE A 30 5.28 19.43 0.32
C ILE A 30 6.37 19.40 1.40
N LYS A 31 6.07 18.74 2.53
CA LYS A 31 7.07 18.45 3.57
C LYS A 31 7.51 17.00 3.43
N GLY A 32 8.71 16.79 2.88
CA GLY A 32 9.27 15.47 2.60
C GLY A 32 9.62 15.29 1.12
N LYS A 33 9.89 14.05 0.73
CA LYS A 33 10.26 13.66 -0.64
C LYS A 33 9.24 12.67 -1.19
N VAL A 34 8.98 12.75 -2.49
CA VAL A 34 8.23 11.72 -3.23
C VAL A 34 9.17 11.17 -4.28
N ILE A 35 9.47 9.88 -4.22
CA ILE A 35 10.45 9.23 -5.07
C ILE A 35 9.76 8.08 -5.79
N PRO A 36 9.71 8.08 -7.13
CA PRO A 36 9.15 6.95 -7.87
C PRO A 36 10.07 5.73 -7.72
N VAL A 37 9.48 4.55 -7.49
CA VAL A 37 10.23 3.31 -7.28
C VAL A 37 11.11 2.92 -8.47
N THR A 38 10.67 3.28 -9.68
CA THR A 38 11.39 3.15 -10.95
C THR A 38 11.08 4.35 -11.84
N LEU A 39 11.98 4.65 -12.77
CA LEU A 39 11.75 5.62 -13.85
C LEU A 39 11.32 4.95 -15.15
N ASN A 40 11.30 3.62 -15.21
CA ASN A 40 10.79 2.90 -16.37
C ASN A 40 9.27 2.94 -16.39
N GLN A 41 8.70 3.13 -17.58
CA GLN A 41 7.28 2.92 -17.79
C GLN A 41 7.00 1.41 -17.80
N VAL A 42 6.19 0.94 -16.85
CA VAL A 42 5.87 -0.48 -16.66
C VAL A 42 4.38 -0.71 -16.50
N HIS A 43 3.95 -1.91 -16.88
CA HIS A 43 2.61 -2.42 -16.69
C HIS A 43 2.63 -3.52 -15.62
N LEU A 44 1.68 -3.47 -14.69
CA LEU A 44 1.46 -4.55 -13.74
C LEU A 44 0.60 -5.63 -14.40
N LYS A 45 1.09 -6.86 -14.45
CA LYS A 45 0.37 -8.00 -15.03
C LYS A 45 0.17 -9.10 -14.01
N MET A 46 -0.98 -9.78 -14.08
CA MET A 46 -1.28 -10.92 -13.24
C MET A 46 -1.89 -12.05 -14.08
N ILE A 47 -1.36 -13.27 -13.96
CA ILE A 47 -1.93 -14.46 -14.57
C ILE A 47 -2.68 -15.23 -13.49
N LEU A 48 -4.00 -15.32 -13.60
CA LEU A 48 -4.84 -16.05 -12.66
C LEU A 48 -4.66 -17.57 -12.78
N LYS A 49 -5.15 -18.33 -11.80
CA LYS A 49 -5.08 -19.80 -11.80
C LYS A 49 -5.77 -20.42 -13.03
N ASN A 50 -6.86 -19.82 -13.49
CA ASN A 50 -7.59 -20.20 -14.71
C ASN A 50 -6.88 -19.75 -16.02
N SER A 51 -5.67 -19.18 -15.93
CA SER A 51 -4.88 -18.65 -17.05
C SER A 51 -5.42 -17.38 -17.71
N LYS A 52 -6.46 -16.75 -17.14
CA LYS A 52 -6.86 -15.40 -17.53
C LYS A 52 -5.75 -14.42 -17.15
N MET A 53 -5.39 -13.56 -18.09
CA MET A 53 -4.44 -12.46 -17.87
C MET A 53 -5.21 -11.20 -17.49
N LEU A 54 -4.76 -10.53 -16.44
CA LEU A 54 -5.17 -9.18 -16.07
C LEU A 54 -4.00 -8.25 -16.42
N ASP A 55 -4.26 -7.26 -17.29
CA ASP A 55 -3.25 -6.32 -17.78
C ASP A 55 -3.52 -4.91 -17.25
N GLY A 56 -2.64 -4.46 -16.37
CA GLY A 56 -2.68 -3.16 -15.73
C GLY A 56 -3.31 -3.19 -14.33
N GLU A 57 -2.96 -2.15 -13.57
CA GLU A 57 -3.44 -1.95 -12.20
C GLU A 57 -4.96 -1.98 -12.10
N GLY A 58 -5.66 -1.34 -13.05
CA GLY A 58 -7.12 -1.22 -13.03
C GLY A 58 -7.84 -2.58 -13.11
N GLU A 59 -7.39 -3.48 -13.97
CA GLU A 59 -7.99 -4.82 -14.10
C GLU A 59 -7.74 -5.67 -12.86
N ILE A 60 -6.52 -5.60 -12.30
CA ILE A 60 -6.16 -6.30 -11.06
C ILE A 60 -6.97 -5.74 -9.88
N TYR A 61 -7.09 -4.42 -9.80
CA TYR A 61 -7.89 -3.72 -8.79
C TYR A 61 -9.35 -4.22 -8.85
N LEU A 62 -9.98 -4.19 -10.02
CA LEU A 62 -11.40 -4.50 -10.17
C LEU A 62 -11.72 -6.02 -10.15
N SER A 63 -10.72 -6.88 -10.32
CA SER A 63 -10.90 -8.32 -10.40
C SER A 63 -11.63 -8.90 -9.19
N GLN A 64 -12.59 -9.78 -9.48
CA GLN A 64 -13.36 -10.54 -8.49
C GLN A 64 -12.90 -12.00 -8.39
N GLU A 65 -11.79 -12.38 -9.02
CA GLU A 65 -11.36 -13.78 -9.19
C GLU A 65 -10.02 -14.11 -8.50
N ILE A 66 -9.27 -13.12 -8.01
CA ILE A 66 -7.91 -13.30 -7.46
C ILE A 66 -7.93 -14.22 -6.23
N TYR A 67 -8.98 -14.17 -5.41
CA TYR A 67 -9.17 -15.03 -4.25
C TYR A 67 -9.20 -16.55 -4.58
N GLN A 68 -9.40 -16.92 -5.85
CA GLN A 68 -9.34 -18.30 -6.34
C GLN A 68 -7.89 -18.76 -6.62
N GLY A 69 -6.94 -17.84 -6.51
CA GLY A 69 -5.51 -18.04 -6.74
C GLY A 69 -5.03 -17.47 -8.07
N TYR A 70 -3.73 -17.17 -8.11
CA TYR A 70 -3.01 -16.71 -9.30
C TYR A 70 -1.71 -17.50 -9.48
N LYS A 71 -1.21 -17.57 -10.71
CA LYS A 71 0.06 -18.22 -11.08
C LYS A 71 1.24 -17.29 -10.91
N SER A 72 1.10 -16.04 -11.33
CA SER A 72 2.17 -15.03 -11.22
C SER A 72 1.60 -13.61 -11.24
N ILE A 73 2.34 -12.69 -10.63
CA ILE A 73 2.18 -11.24 -10.76
C ILE A 73 3.57 -10.64 -11.00
N TYR A 74 3.70 -9.74 -11.97
CA TYR A 74 5.00 -9.21 -12.39
C TYR A 74 4.82 -7.84 -13.07
N LEU A 75 5.94 -7.13 -13.24
CA LEU A 75 6.02 -5.88 -13.99
C LEU A 75 6.57 -6.16 -15.39
N GLU A 76 6.01 -5.54 -16.41
CA GLU A 76 6.46 -5.65 -17.79
C GLU A 76 6.58 -4.27 -18.46
N PRO A 77 7.74 -3.92 -19.06
CA PRO A 77 9.01 -4.66 -18.98
C PRO A 77 9.55 -4.71 -17.55
N TYR A 78 10.56 -5.55 -17.30
CA TYR A 78 11.25 -5.60 -16.01
C TYR A 78 11.94 -4.24 -15.73
N PRO A 79 11.56 -3.53 -14.65
CA PRO A 79 12.12 -2.22 -14.34
C PRO A 79 13.45 -2.31 -13.59
N THR A 80 14.26 -1.26 -13.73
CA THR A 80 15.35 -0.97 -12.82
C THR A 80 14.86 -0.08 -11.67
N VAL A 81 15.34 -0.34 -10.46
CA VAL A 81 15.03 0.50 -9.30
C VAL A 81 15.65 1.89 -9.45
N ASN A 82 14.94 2.93 -8.99
CA ASN A 82 15.55 4.24 -8.78
C ASN A 82 16.55 4.15 -7.61
N PRO A 83 17.86 4.37 -7.81
CA PRO A 83 18.86 4.22 -6.75
C PRO A 83 18.56 5.03 -5.48
N ARG A 84 17.90 6.18 -5.61
CA ARG A 84 17.50 7.01 -4.46
C ARG A 84 16.52 6.29 -3.52
N VAL A 85 15.72 5.36 -4.04
CA VAL A 85 14.82 4.54 -3.23
C VAL A 85 15.64 3.65 -2.29
N ILE A 86 16.70 3.04 -2.83
CA ILE A 86 17.61 2.21 -2.05
C ILE A 86 18.30 3.05 -0.99
N ASP A 87 18.83 4.22 -1.37
CA ASP A 87 19.49 5.13 -0.44
C ASP A 87 18.56 5.54 0.71
N GLU A 88 17.30 5.90 0.42
CA GLU A 88 16.35 6.31 1.47
C GLU A 88 15.91 5.13 2.35
N ILE A 89 15.76 3.91 1.80
CA ILE A 89 15.50 2.71 2.60
C ILE A 89 16.66 2.40 3.54
N MET A 90 17.90 2.52 3.05
CA MET A 90 19.11 2.21 3.83
C MET A 90 19.41 3.25 4.91
N ASN A 91 18.98 4.51 4.72
CA ASN A 91 19.19 5.61 5.67
C ASN A 91 17.99 5.86 6.60
N ALA A 92 16.88 5.14 6.44
CA ALA A 92 15.70 5.32 7.27
C ALA A 92 15.90 4.78 8.69
N ASP A 93 15.31 5.45 9.69
CA ASP A 93 15.16 4.89 11.04
C ASP A 93 13.98 3.90 11.10
N LEU A 94 12.94 4.15 10.30
CA LEU A 94 11.72 3.36 10.23
C LEU A 94 11.22 3.27 8.78
N VAL A 95 10.84 2.06 8.35
CA VAL A 95 10.16 1.81 7.08
C VAL A 95 8.75 1.31 7.36
N VAL A 96 7.74 2.04 6.88
CA VAL A 96 6.32 1.71 7.05
C VAL A 96 5.77 1.15 5.73
N LEU A 97 5.33 -0.10 5.76
CA LEU A 97 4.66 -0.74 4.63
C LEU A 97 3.15 -0.66 4.85
N GLY A 98 2.48 0.07 3.95
CA GLY A 98 1.03 0.24 3.96
C GLY A 98 0.55 1.39 4.84
N PRO A 99 -0.78 1.52 5.01
CA PRO A 99 -1.80 0.69 4.38
C PRO A 99 -1.94 1.02 2.89
N GLY A 100 -2.54 0.13 2.09
CA GLY A 100 -2.74 0.39 0.65
C GLY A 100 -3.37 -0.78 -0.10
N GLY A 101 -3.64 -0.61 -1.40
CA GLY A 101 -4.04 -1.73 -2.25
C GLY A 101 -2.95 -2.79 -2.23
N PHE A 102 -3.28 -4.02 -1.84
CA PHE A 102 -2.25 -5.05 -1.62
C PHE A 102 -1.50 -5.35 -2.93
N TYR A 103 -2.20 -5.89 -3.93
CA TYR A 103 -1.59 -6.23 -5.23
C TYR A 103 -1.34 -5.02 -6.13
N THR A 104 -1.96 -3.87 -5.87
CA THR A 104 -1.93 -2.70 -6.77
C THR A 104 -1.15 -1.51 -6.24
N SER A 105 -0.74 -1.53 -4.97
CA SER A 105 0.02 -0.43 -4.36
C SER A 105 1.22 -0.92 -3.56
N LEU A 106 1.10 -2.04 -2.82
CA LEU A 106 2.21 -2.60 -2.05
C LEU A 106 3.10 -3.49 -2.91
N ILE A 107 2.53 -4.58 -3.43
CA ILE A 107 3.28 -5.57 -4.20
C ILE A 107 4.04 -4.97 -5.41
N PRO A 108 3.50 -4.01 -6.18
CA PRO A 108 4.22 -3.46 -7.32
C PRO A 108 5.56 -2.79 -6.94
N ASN A 109 5.66 -2.20 -5.74
CA ASN A 109 6.94 -1.65 -5.27
C ASN A 109 7.95 -2.76 -4.93
N LEU A 110 7.47 -3.89 -4.40
CA LEU A 110 8.31 -5.04 -4.04
C LEU A 110 8.73 -5.89 -5.25
N LEU A 111 8.02 -5.76 -6.38
CA LEU A 111 8.39 -6.42 -7.64
C LEU A 111 9.56 -5.74 -8.37
N VAL A 112 9.98 -4.55 -7.95
CA VAL A 112 11.15 -3.87 -8.49
C VAL A 112 12.40 -4.42 -7.80
N GLU A 113 13.29 -5.03 -8.59
CA GLU A 113 14.52 -5.66 -8.10
C GLU A 113 15.39 -4.65 -7.33
N GLY A 114 15.92 -5.08 -6.17
CA GLY A 114 16.70 -4.25 -5.26
C GLY A 114 15.90 -3.73 -4.06
N VAL A 115 14.58 -3.51 -4.21
CA VAL A 115 13.74 -2.97 -3.12
C VAL A 115 13.63 -3.96 -1.97
N THR A 116 13.34 -5.24 -2.26
CA THR A 116 13.21 -6.27 -1.24
C THR A 116 14.55 -6.53 -0.55
N GLU A 117 15.65 -6.56 -1.29
CA GLU A 117 16.99 -6.72 -0.74
C GLU A 117 17.37 -5.57 0.19
N ALA A 118 17.03 -4.32 -0.17
CA ALA A 118 17.26 -3.16 0.68
C ALA A 118 16.43 -3.23 1.97
N LEU A 119 15.15 -3.58 1.88
CA LEU A 119 14.28 -3.77 3.05
C LEU A 119 14.77 -4.88 3.98
N GLN A 120 15.40 -5.92 3.43
CA GLN A 120 15.98 -7.01 4.22
C GLN A 120 17.32 -6.66 4.87
N LYS A 121 18.07 -5.70 4.32
CA LYS A 121 19.45 -5.33 4.75
C LYS A 121 19.48 -4.08 5.64
N THR A 122 18.50 -3.19 5.49
CA THR A 122 18.44 -1.95 6.28
C THR A 122 18.34 -2.24 7.78
N LEU A 123 18.96 -1.38 8.58
CA LEU A 123 18.86 -1.41 10.04
C LEU A 123 17.58 -0.75 10.55
N ALA A 124 16.82 -0.09 9.67
CA ALA A 124 15.54 0.50 10.00
C ALA A 124 14.62 -0.54 10.66
N LYS A 125 13.78 -0.07 11.58
CA LYS A 125 12.64 -0.87 12.02
C LYS A 125 11.61 -0.95 10.90
N LYS A 126 10.95 -2.11 10.75
CA LYS A 126 9.93 -2.34 9.72
C LYS A 126 8.56 -2.52 10.36
N VAL A 127 7.59 -1.71 9.93
CA VAL A 127 6.20 -1.79 10.41
C VAL A 127 5.28 -2.15 9.26
N PHE A 128 4.48 -3.19 9.42
CA PHE A 128 3.36 -3.47 8.52
C PHE A 128 2.08 -2.83 9.06
N VAL A 129 1.49 -1.88 8.33
CA VAL A 129 0.19 -1.29 8.68
C VAL A 129 -0.90 -2.01 7.91
N VAL A 130 -1.75 -2.74 8.63
CA VAL A 130 -2.75 -3.60 8.01
C VAL A 130 -3.98 -2.78 7.59
N ASN A 131 -4.51 -3.08 6.41
CA ASN A 131 -5.76 -2.52 5.93
C ASN A 131 -6.93 -2.77 6.91
N LEU A 132 -7.86 -1.82 7.00
CA LEU A 132 -9.09 -1.99 7.78
C LEU A 132 -10.08 -2.95 7.12
N MET A 133 -10.09 -2.94 5.79
CA MET A 133 -11.03 -3.67 4.95
C MET A 133 -10.28 -4.63 4.03
N ASN A 134 -10.79 -5.84 3.89
CA ASN A 134 -10.53 -6.72 2.78
C ASN A 134 -11.41 -6.31 1.61
N ARG A 135 -10.83 -6.17 0.43
CA ARG A 135 -11.64 -5.95 -0.75
C ARG A 135 -12.16 -7.28 -1.31
N LYS A 136 -13.42 -7.29 -1.71
CA LYS A 136 -14.04 -8.42 -2.37
C LYS A 136 -13.23 -8.87 -3.59
N GLY A 137 -13.00 -10.17 -3.69
CA GLY A 137 -12.32 -10.78 -4.83
C GLY A 137 -10.80 -10.86 -4.74
N GLN A 138 -10.16 -10.17 -3.78
CA GLN A 138 -8.70 -10.08 -3.69
C GLN A 138 -8.08 -11.19 -2.83
N PHE A 139 -8.66 -11.47 -1.66
CA PHE A 139 -8.20 -12.50 -0.73
C PHE A 139 -9.30 -13.49 -0.40
N THR A 140 -8.94 -14.76 -0.20
CA THR A 140 -9.86 -15.84 0.21
C THR A 140 -10.40 -15.62 1.62
N THR A 141 -9.57 -15.10 2.51
CA THR A 141 -9.90 -14.84 3.92
C THR A 141 -9.69 -13.38 4.26
N HIS A 142 -10.13 -12.98 5.45
CA HIS A 142 -10.02 -11.59 5.91
C HIS A 142 -9.04 -11.47 7.08
N LYS A 143 -8.19 -12.48 7.26
CA LYS A 143 -7.27 -12.56 8.38
C LYS A 143 -6.02 -11.71 8.15
N VAL A 144 -5.41 -11.26 9.24
CA VAL A 144 -4.12 -10.57 9.21
C VAL A 144 -3.00 -11.55 8.85
N SER A 145 -3.03 -12.77 9.41
CA SER A 145 -2.04 -13.81 9.13
C SER A 145 -1.87 -14.08 7.63
N ASP A 146 -2.97 -14.21 6.89
CA ASP A 146 -2.93 -14.52 5.46
C ASP A 146 -2.30 -13.41 4.63
N ARG A 147 -2.49 -12.14 5.02
CA ARG A 147 -1.83 -10.99 4.39
C ARG A 147 -0.34 -10.97 4.68
N LEU A 148 0.03 -11.27 5.93
CA LEU A 148 1.43 -11.35 6.33
C LEU A 148 2.14 -12.46 5.56
N ILE A 149 1.56 -13.67 5.51
CA ILE A 149 2.09 -14.80 4.75
C ILE A 149 2.26 -14.42 3.28
N GLU A 150 1.24 -13.81 2.67
CA GLU A 150 1.31 -13.40 1.27
C GLU A 150 2.40 -12.36 1.04
N LEU A 151 2.50 -11.35 1.90
CA LEU A 151 3.50 -10.28 1.79
C LEU A 151 4.92 -10.83 1.96
N VAL A 152 5.10 -11.77 2.89
CA VAL A 152 6.37 -12.45 3.15
C VAL A 152 6.84 -13.27 1.93
N LYS A 153 5.94 -13.81 1.10
CA LYS A 153 6.34 -14.48 -0.15
C LYS A 153 7.08 -13.52 -1.09
N PHE A 154 6.60 -12.28 -1.22
CA PHE A 154 7.25 -11.26 -2.05
C PHE A 154 8.53 -10.72 -1.42
N LEU A 155 8.56 -10.63 -0.09
CA LEU A 155 9.74 -10.19 0.65
C LEU A 155 10.80 -11.28 0.78
N GLY A 156 10.50 -12.56 0.51
CA GLY A 156 11.40 -13.70 0.66
C GLY A 156 11.64 -14.17 2.11
N LYS A 157 11.40 -13.31 3.11
CA LYS A 157 11.41 -13.63 4.55
C LYS A 157 10.56 -12.62 5.33
N ASP A 158 10.19 -12.99 6.55
CA ASP A 158 9.55 -12.04 7.47
C ASP A 158 10.59 -11.06 8.01
N ILE A 159 10.38 -9.77 7.73
CA ILE A 159 11.27 -8.67 8.11
C ILE A 159 10.64 -7.75 9.15
N PHE A 160 9.37 -7.97 9.51
CA PHE A 160 8.60 -7.00 10.29
C PHE A 160 8.95 -7.07 11.77
N ASP A 161 9.33 -5.92 12.32
CA ASP A 161 9.52 -5.72 13.74
C ASP A 161 8.16 -5.49 14.44
N TYR A 162 7.22 -4.83 13.76
CA TYR A 162 5.89 -4.53 14.28
C TYR A 162 4.79 -4.73 13.24
N ILE A 163 3.61 -5.11 13.70
CA ILE A 163 2.39 -5.24 12.89
C ILE A 163 1.31 -4.38 13.53
N LEU A 164 0.94 -3.29 12.88
CA LEU A 164 -0.04 -2.34 13.38
C LEU A 164 -1.42 -2.70 12.85
N VAL A 165 -2.32 -3.06 13.77
CA VAL A 165 -3.69 -3.50 13.47
C VAL A 165 -4.71 -2.61 14.17
N ASN A 166 -5.85 -2.41 13.51
CA ASN A 166 -6.97 -1.72 14.11
C ASN A 166 -7.75 -2.65 15.04
N LYS A 167 -8.10 -2.17 16.25
CA LYS A 167 -8.98 -2.88 17.20
C LYS A 167 -10.41 -2.34 17.28
N SER A 168 -10.66 -1.18 16.66
CA SER A 168 -11.98 -0.53 16.69
C SER A 168 -12.90 -1.11 15.63
N LYS A 169 -14.20 -1.19 15.92
CA LYS A 169 -15.21 -1.62 14.93
C LYS A 169 -15.97 -0.41 14.40
N PRO A 170 -16.14 -0.27 13.06
CA PRO A 170 -17.08 0.68 12.48
C PRO A 170 -18.53 0.40 12.94
N SER A 171 -19.42 1.37 12.78
CA SER A 171 -20.84 1.17 13.07
C SER A 171 -21.44 0.08 12.17
N GLN A 172 -22.48 -0.60 12.64
CA GLN A 172 -23.15 -1.65 11.85
C GLN A 172 -23.69 -1.13 10.52
N GLU A 173 -24.23 0.10 10.51
CA GLU A 173 -24.68 0.77 9.29
C GLU A 173 -23.57 0.90 8.24
N LEU A 174 -22.35 1.26 8.67
CA LEU A 174 -21.21 1.37 7.74
C LEU A 174 -20.77 0.02 7.21
N ILE A 175 -20.74 -1.00 8.09
CA ILE A 175 -20.40 -2.35 7.68
C ILE A 175 -21.39 -2.83 6.61
N GLN A 176 -22.68 -2.58 6.82
CA GLN A 176 -23.73 -2.93 5.86
C GLN A 176 -23.60 -2.16 4.54
N ASN A 177 -23.26 -0.86 4.59
CA ASN A 177 -23.01 -0.06 3.38
C ASN A 177 -21.78 -0.56 2.59
N TYR A 178 -20.84 -1.25 3.24
CA TYR A 178 -19.60 -1.75 2.64
C TYR A 178 -19.61 -3.23 2.28
N SER A 179 -20.62 -3.99 2.69
CA SER A 179 -20.64 -5.46 2.52
C SER A 179 -20.60 -5.91 1.06
N GLU A 180 -20.98 -5.04 0.12
CA GLU A 180 -20.85 -5.33 -1.31
C GLU A 180 -19.42 -5.12 -1.85
N GLU A 181 -18.66 -4.21 -1.23
CA GLU A 181 -17.29 -3.85 -1.62
C GLU A 181 -16.23 -4.71 -0.91
N GLY A 182 -16.53 -5.21 0.30
CA GLY A 182 -15.59 -6.00 1.07
C GLY A 182 -15.97 -6.21 2.54
N ASP A 183 -15.04 -6.80 3.28
CA ASP A 183 -15.26 -7.32 4.64
C ASP A 183 -14.17 -6.86 5.60
N LEU A 184 -14.49 -6.65 6.88
CA LEU A 184 -13.50 -6.18 7.85
C LEU A 184 -12.34 -7.16 7.99
N VAL A 185 -11.12 -6.63 8.08
CA VAL A 185 -9.95 -7.46 8.37
C VAL A 185 -9.99 -7.89 9.85
N GLU A 186 -9.87 -9.19 10.07
CA GLU A 186 -9.87 -9.83 11.38
C GLU A 186 -8.44 -10.06 11.87
N ASN A 187 -8.13 -9.56 13.06
CA ASN A 187 -6.87 -9.84 13.73
C ASN A 187 -6.89 -11.22 14.41
N ASP A 188 -6.32 -12.21 13.75
CA ASP A 188 -6.19 -13.60 14.22
C ASP A 188 -4.80 -13.92 14.79
N ILE A 189 -3.88 -12.95 14.80
CA ILE A 189 -2.51 -13.07 15.31
C ILE A 189 -2.32 -12.28 16.61
N ASN A 190 -3.37 -12.11 17.40
CA ASN A 190 -3.36 -11.32 18.63
C ASN A 190 -2.40 -11.80 19.73
N LYS A 191 -1.77 -12.97 19.55
CA LYS A 191 -0.74 -13.54 20.42
C LYS A 191 0.68 -13.27 19.94
N ASP A 192 0.86 -12.75 18.72
CA ASP A 192 2.17 -12.37 18.21
C ASP A 192 2.61 -11.09 18.92
N GLU A 193 3.77 -11.13 19.57
CA GLU A 193 4.30 -10.04 20.41
C GLU A 193 4.59 -8.76 19.61
N ARG A 194 4.73 -8.87 18.28
CA ARG A 194 4.94 -7.75 17.36
C ARG A 194 3.66 -6.95 17.10
N VAL A 195 2.50 -7.49 17.47
CA VAL A 195 1.20 -6.89 17.13
C VAL A 195 0.89 -5.73 18.07
N ILE A 196 0.75 -4.55 17.49
CA ILE A 196 0.26 -3.35 18.16
C ILE A 196 -1.19 -3.14 17.74
N ALA A 197 -2.11 -3.35 18.68
CA ALA A 197 -3.55 -3.18 18.46
C ALA A 197 -4.04 -1.82 18.97
N ALA A 198 -4.37 -0.90 18.07
CA ALA A 198 -4.76 0.47 18.39
C ALA A 198 -6.12 0.85 17.77
N ASP A 199 -6.75 1.88 18.30
CA ASP A 199 -7.88 2.51 17.63
C ASP A 199 -7.34 3.32 16.46
N LEU A 200 -7.52 2.81 15.24
CA LEU A 200 -7.03 3.46 14.03
C LEU A 200 -8.15 3.94 13.13
N LEU A 201 -9.41 3.80 13.56
CA LEU A 201 -10.56 4.17 12.74
C LEU A 201 -10.74 5.70 12.73
N GLY A 202 -10.83 6.26 11.53
CA GLY A 202 -11.11 7.68 11.30
C GLY A 202 -12.59 8.02 11.42
N PRO A 203 -12.90 9.32 11.54
CA PRO A 203 -14.29 9.77 11.51
C PRO A 203 -14.92 9.44 10.16
N LEU A 204 -16.22 9.15 10.21
CA LEU A 204 -17.10 9.07 9.05
C LEU A 204 -16.81 10.22 8.09
N ALA A 205 -16.39 9.90 6.86
CA ALA A 205 -16.35 10.92 5.83
C ALA A 205 -17.80 11.32 5.55
N SER A 206 -18.20 12.56 5.88
CA SER A 206 -19.44 13.11 5.36
C SER A 206 -19.30 13.13 3.84
N VAL A 207 -20.10 12.34 3.14
CA VAL A 207 -20.21 12.45 1.68
C VAL A 207 -20.69 13.88 1.42
N ALA A 208 -19.81 14.75 0.95
CA ALA A 208 -20.26 16.03 0.44
C ALA A 208 -21.23 15.72 -0.71
N LYS A 209 -22.44 16.30 -0.71
CA LYS A 209 -23.50 16.03 -1.69
C LYS A 209 -23.07 16.16 -3.18
N ASN A 210 -21.89 16.75 -3.45
CA ASN A 210 -21.31 16.95 -4.78
C ASN A 210 -19.98 16.20 -4.99
N ASP A 211 -19.57 15.28 -4.11
CA ASP A 211 -18.36 14.48 -4.34
C ASP A 211 -18.69 13.39 -5.38
N LEU A 212 -18.25 13.60 -6.62
CA LEU A 212 -18.41 12.66 -7.74
C LEU A 212 -17.65 11.34 -7.55
N ILE A 213 -16.90 11.21 -6.45
CA ILE A 213 -16.05 10.06 -6.13
C ILE A 213 -16.65 9.37 -4.90
N LYS A 214 -17.11 8.11 -5.08
CA LYS A 214 -17.42 7.22 -3.94
C LYS A 214 -16.12 6.95 -3.18
N ARG A 215 -15.84 7.75 -2.15
CA ARG A 215 -14.68 7.56 -1.27
C ARG A 215 -14.99 6.45 -0.27
N SER A 216 -13.95 5.68 0.09
CA SER A 216 -14.05 4.73 1.21
C SER A 216 -14.49 5.47 2.48
N LEU A 217 -15.68 5.17 2.99
CA LEU A 217 -16.25 5.72 4.21
C LEU A 217 -15.52 5.17 5.44
N ILE A 218 -14.96 3.95 5.31
CA ILE A 218 -14.09 3.33 6.31
C ILE A 218 -12.64 3.59 5.93
N ARG A 219 -11.92 4.34 6.77
CA ARG A 219 -10.53 4.74 6.54
C ARG A 219 -9.77 4.88 7.83
N HIS A 220 -8.45 4.79 7.74
CA HIS A 220 -7.57 5.09 8.84
C HIS A 220 -7.69 6.56 9.26
N ASP A 221 -7.65 6.82 10.56
CA ASP A 221 -7.40 8.16 11.09
C ASP A 221 -5.91 8.47 10.96
N SER A 222 -5.55 9.46 10.15
CA SER A 222 -4.14 9.81 9.91
C SER A 222 -3.43 10.28 11.18
N LYS A 223 -4.13 10.94 12.12
CA LYS A 223 -3.52 11.41 13.37
C LYS A 223 -3.29 10.27 14.34
N LYS A 224 -4.27 9.35 14.48
CA LYS A 224 -4.09 8.16 15.34
C LYS A 224 -3.00 7.26 14.78
N LEU A 225 -3.00 7.01 13.47
CA LEU A 225 -1.98 6.20 12.82
C LEU A 225 -0.58 6.81 13.01
N ALA A 226 -0.41 8.12 12.76
CA ALA A 226 0.86 8.79 12.98
C ALA A 226 1.32 8.73 14.44
N LYS A 227 0.40 8.86 15.40
CA LYS A 227 0.73 8.75 16.83
C LYS A 227 1.32 7.39 17.17
N GLU A 228 0.72 6.30 16.70
CA GLU A 228 1.23 4.95 16.96
C GLU A 228 2.56 4.69 16.25
N ILE A 229 2.72 5.17 15.01
CA ILE A 229 4.00 5.08 14.28
C ILE A 229 5.11 5.83 15.02
N ILE A 230 4.85 7.06 15.48
CA ILE A 230 5.83 7.85 16.24
C ILE A 230 6.13 7.21 17.60
N ALA A 231 5.15 6.59 18.25
CA ALA A 231 5.38 5.83 19.47
C ALA A 231 6.34 4.65 19.23
N ILE A 232 6.27 3.99 18.08
CA ILE A 232 7.25 2.97 17.69
C ILE A 232 8.64 3.62 17.58
N VAL A 233 8.77 4.72 16.82
CA VAL A 233 10.06 5.42 16.64
C VAL A 233 10.71 5.82 17.96
N ASN A 234 9.92 6.35 18.91
CA ASN A 234 10.44 6.80 20.21
C ASN A 234 10.89 5.66 21.14
N ASN A 235 10.56 4.41 20.81
CA ASN A 235 10.96 3.22 21.56
C ASN A 235 12.09 2.43 20.85
N ILE A 236 12.67 2.98 19.78
CA ILE A 236 13.88 2.48 19.11
C ILE A 236 15.11 3.07 19.81
#